data_AF-A0ABD5NYU7-F1
#
_entry.id   AF-A0ABD5NYU7-F1
#
_cell.length_a   1.000
_cell.length_b   1.000
_cell.length_c   1.000
_cell.angle_alpha   90.00
_cell.angle_beta   90.00
_cell.angle_gamma   90.00
#
_symmetry.space_group_name_H-M   'P 1'
#
loop_
_entity.id
_entity.type
_entity.pdbx_description
1 polymer ?
#
loop_
_entity_poly.entity_id
_entity_poly.type
_entity_poly.pdbx_seq_one_letter_code
_entity_poly.pdbx_strand_id
1 'polypeptide(L)'
;MSLERVILTVTSGVFVGLLGVAIRYFGRVELIAGYDPERVVDDDALAKFVGTNTLYVAALTILVGVVDYVEPFGGQDAHWLVFVFVVFALTGRMIVGSRRYERPRDDAR
;
A
#
# COMPACT_ATOMS: atom_id res chain seq x y z
N MET A 1 21.28 -14.16 -1.41
CA MET A 1 20.99 -13.12 -2.43
C MET A 1 21.99 -11.97 -2.35
N SER A 2 22.03 -11.03 -3.31
CA SER A 2 22.92 -9.85 -3.22
C SER A 2 22.41 -8.84 -2.18
N LEU A 3 23.33 -8.27 -1.38
CA LEU A 3 23.03 -7.24 -0.38
C LEU A 3 22.32 -6.02 -0.98
N GLU A 4 22.67 -5.69 -2.22
CA GLU A 4 22.02 -4.64 -3.02
C GLU A 4 20.50 -4.85 -3.11
N ARG A 5 20.03 -6.07 -3.40
CA ARG A 5 18.61 -6.37 -3.51
C ARG A 5 17.88 -6.15 -2.19
N VAL A 6 18.48 -6.57 -1.07
CA VAL A 6 17.93 -6.36 0.28
C VAL A 6 17.80 -4.86 0.57
N ILE A 7 18.85 -4.09 0.31
CA ILE A 7 18.85 -2.63 0.51
C ILE A 7 17.77 -1.96 -0.34
N LEU A 8 17.65 -2.33 -1.61
CA LEU A 8 16.64 -1.79 -2.52
C LEU A 8 15.22 -2.12 -2.04
N THR A 9 14.96 -3.36 -1.65
CA THR A 9 13.65 -3.79 -1.14
C THR A 9 13.28 -3.04 0.14
N VAL A 10 14.17 -3.01 1.13
CA VAL A 10 13.91 -2.32 2.41
C VAL A 10 13.72 -0.82 2.19
N THR A 11 14.56 -0.19 1.39
CA THR A 11 14.44 1.26 1.09
C THR A 11 13.13 1.58 0.36
N SER A 12 12.71 0.70 -0.57
CA SER A 12 11.40 0.81 -1.22
C SER A 12 10.25 0.70 -0.23
N GLY A 13 10.33 -0.23 0.72
CA GLY A 13 9.36 -0.38 1.80
C GLY A 13 9.30 0.86 2.71
N VAL A 14 10.44 1.45 3.05
CA VAL A 14 10.51 2.71 3.80
C VAL A 14 9.84 3.84 3.02
N PHE A 15 10.14 3.99 1.73
CA PHE A 15 9.50 5.00 0.88
C PHE A 15 7.98 4.85 0.83
N VAL A 16 7.47 3.64 0.59
CA VAL A 16 6.02 3.36 0.63
C VAL A 16 5.45 3.66 2.03
N GLY A 17 6.20 3.35 3.08
CA GLY A 17 5.84 3.66 4.46
C GLY A 17 5.67 5.16 4.70
N LEU A 18 6.57 5.98 4.18
CA LEU A 18 6.49 7.44 4.27
C LEU A 18 5.22 7.97 3.57
N LEU A 19 4.88 7.44 2.40
CA LEU A 19 3.62 7.78 1.72
C LEU A 19 2.40 7.36 2.56
N GLY A 20 2.42 6.14 3.11
CA GLY A 20 1.36 5.67 3.99
C GLY A 20 1.19 6.52 5.24
N VAL A 21 2.29 6.99 5.85
CA VAL A 21 2.28 7.91 6.98
C VAL A 21 1.70 9.27 6.58
N ALA A 22 2.15 9.84 5.46
CA ALA A 22 1.65 11.10 4.92
C ALA A 22 0.13 11.04 4.69
N ILE A 23 -0.36 9.98 4.05
CA ILE A 23 -1.79 9.81 3.79
C ILE A 23 -2.54 9.61 5.12
N ARG A 24 -2.13 8.65 5.96
CA ARG A 24 -2.90 8.24 7.15
C ARG A 24 -2.93 9.30 8.25
N TYR A 25 -1.79 9.93 8.53
CA TYR A 25 -1.61 10.77 9.72
C TYR A 25 -1.60 12.26 9.40
N PHE A 26 -1.21 12.65 8.19
CA PHE A 26 -1.21 14.04 7.75
C PHE A 26 -2.36 14.38 6.79
N GLY A 27 -3.26 13.42 6.53
CA GLY A 27 -4.44 13.64 5.68
C GLY A 27 -4.11 13.95 4.23
N ARG A 28 -2.92 13.55 3.74
CA ARG A 28 -2.43 13.88 2.40
C ARG A 28 -3.09 13.04 1.29
N VAL A 29 -4.41 13.15 1.16
CA VAL A 29 -5.22 12.41 0.18
C VAL A 29 -4.89 12.77 -1.26
N GLU A 30 -4.26 13.93 -1.51
CA GLU A 30 -3.75 14.32 -2.83
C GLU A 30 -2.65 13.38 -3.38
N LEU A 31 -2.03 12.59 -2.50
CA LEU A 31 -1.06 11.55 -2.90
C LEU A 31 -1.75 10.29 -3.45
N ILE A 32 -3.06 10.16 -3.25
CA ILE A 32 -3.85 9.05 -3.78
C ILE A 32 -4.12 9.33 -5.25
N ALA A 33 -3.58 8.50 -6.12
CA ALA A 33 -3.78 8.63 -7.55
C ALA A 33 -5.28 8.61 -7.90
N GLY A 34 -5.73 9.62 -8.65
CA GLY A 34 -7.13 9.76 -9.06
C GLY A 34 -8.06 10.31 -7.98
N TYR A 35 -7.52 10.86 -6.89
CA TYR A 35 -8.30 11.62 -5.92
C TYR A 35 -8.99 12.82 -6.57
N ASP A 36 -10.27 13.02 -6.25
CA ASP A 36 -11.10 14.12 -6.71
C ASP A 36 -11.87 14.70 -5.51
N PRO A 37 -11.54 15.93 -5.06
CA PRO A 37 -12.18 16.54 -3.88
C PRO A 37 -13.68 16.83 -4.09
N GLU A 38 -14.16 16.89 -5.32
CA GLU A 38 -15.60 17.11 -5.58
C GLU A 38 -16.41 15.82 -5.41
N ARG A 39 -15.75 14.66 -5.55
CA ARG A 39 -16.39 13.34 -5.52
C ARG A 39 -16.31 12.67 -4.16
N VAL A 40 -15.27 12.94 -3.38
CA VAL A 40 -15.08 12.34 -2.06
C VAL A 40 -15.94 13.07 -1.01
N VAL A 41 -16.63 12.30 -0.17
CA VAL A 41 -17.52 12.81 0.89
C VAL A 41 -16.80 12.89 2.23
N ASP A 42 -15.83 12.00 2.45
CA ASP A 42 -15.11 11.86 3.71
C ASP A 42 -13.62 11.57 3.45
N ASP A 43 -12.84 12.65 3.39
CA ASP A 43 -11.39 12.60 3.17
C ASP A 43 -10.65 11.94 4.33
N ASP A 44 -11.09 12.18 5.57
CA ASP A 44 -10.46 11.65 6.77
C ASP A 44 -10.60 10.12 6.84
N ALA A 45 -11.77 9.58 6.51
CA ALA A 45 -11.98 8.15 6.48
C ALA A 45 -11.27 7.49 5.29
N LEU A 46 -11.23 8.15 4.13
CA LEU A 46 -10.44 7.70 2.97
C LEU A 46 -8.95 7.66 3.31
N ALA A 47 -8.40 8.72 3.90
CA ALA A 47 -7.02 8.82 4.36
C ALA A 47 -6.66 7.72 5.34
N LYS A 48 -7.49 7.50 6.37
CA LYS A 48 -7.30 6.41 7.34
C LYS A 48 -7.30 5.05 6.64
N PHE A 49 -8.21 4.81 5.70
CA PHE A 49 -8.29 3.52 5.02
C PHE A 49 -7.14 3.27 4.06
N VAL A 50 -6.92 4.17 3.09
CA VAL A 50 -5.88 4.01 2.07
C VAL A 50 -4.51 4.04 2.74
N GLY A 51 -4.25 5.04 3.59
CA GLY A 51 -2.97 5.15 4.29
C GLY A 51 -2.66 3.93 5.16
N THR A 52 -3.66 3.30 5.80
CA THR A 52 -3.44 2.04 6.55
C THR A 52 -3.06 0.88 5.63
N ASN A 53 -3.74 0.72 4.50
CA ASN A 53 -3.39 -0.36 3.56
C ASN A 53 -2.02 -0.10 2.92
N THR A 54 -1.66 1.15 2.62
CA THR A 54 -0.32 1.53 2.17
C THR A 54 0.75 1.18 3.22
N LEU A 55 0.48 1.41 4.51
CA LEU A 55 1.38 0.98 5.59
C LEU A 55 1.50 -0.55 5.70
N TYR A 56 0.44 -1.30 5.41
CA TYR A 56 0.54 -2.77 5.33
C TYR A 56 1.43 -3.21 4.16
N VAL A 57 1.34 -2.56 3.00
CA VAL A 57 2.26 -2.82 1.89
C VAL A 57 3.70 -2.50 2.30
N ALA A 58 3.94 -1.35 2.93
CA ALA A 58 5.27 -0.98 3.42
C ALA A 58 5.86 -2.01 4.39
N ALA A 59 5.07 -2.41 5.39
CA ALA A 59 5.48 -3.41 6.37
C ALA A 59 5.79 -4.76 5.71
N LEU A 60 4.95 -5.18 4.76
CA LEU A 60 5.16 -6.40 4.01
C LEU A 60 6.43 -6.34 3.14
N THR A 61 6.69 -5.23 2.45
CA THR A 61 7.90 -5.03 1.65
C THR A 61 9.16 -5.10 2.51
N ILE A 62 9.16 -4.45 3.68
CA ILE A 62 10.28 -4.53 4.63
C ILE A 62 10.45 -5.97 5.12
N LEU A 63 9.36 -6.65 5.46
CA LEU A 63 9.39 -8.04 5.92
C LEU A 63 10.00 -8.97 4.86
N VAL A 64 9.67 -8.79 3.58
CA VAL A 64 10.30 -9.56 2.49
C VAL A 64 11.79 -9.30 2.43
N GLY A 65 12.24 -8.06 2.55
CA GLY A 65 13.67 -7.74 2.62
C GLY A 65 14.38 -8.41 3.81
N VAL A 66 13.72 -8.52 4.96
CA VAL A 66 14.26 -9.25 6.14
C VAL A 66 14.32 -10.75 5.88
N VAL A 67 13.28 -11.33 5.26
CA VAL A 67 13.26 -12.76 4.87
C VAL A 67 14.39 -13.07 3.88
N ASP A 68 14.62 -12.18 2.90
CA ASP A 68 15.72 -12.29 1.95
C ASP A 68 17.09 -12.21 2.63
N TYR A 69 17.22 -11.44 3.72
CA TYR A 69 18.48 -11.27 4.45
C TYR A 69 18.83 -12.49 5.32
N VAL A 70 17.84 -13.09 6.00
CA VAL A 70 18.07 -14.22 6.93
C VAL A 70 17.99 -15.59 6.25
N GLU A 71 17.60 -15.63 4.98
CA GLU A 71 17.50 -16.83 4.12
C GLU A 71 16.86 -18.07 4.81
N PRO A 72 15.70 -17.94 5.48
CA PRO A 72 15.14 -19.02 6.29
C PRO A 72 14.64 -20.21 5.46
N PHE A 73 14.48 -20.02 4.15
CA PHE A 73 13.98 -21.02 3.20
C PHE A 73 15.08 -21.57 2.27
N GLY A 74 16.36 -21.38 2.60
CA GLY A 74 17.47 -21.95 1.83
C GLY A 74 17.51 -21.52 0.36
N GLY A 75 17.14 -20.27 0.08
CA GLY A 75 17.15 -19.69 -1.28
C GLY A 75 15.92 -19.96 -2.13
N GLN A 76 14.81 -20.48 -1.56
CA GLN A 76 13.56 -20.62 -2.29
C GLN A 76 12.81 -19.28 -2.41
N ASP A 77 12.50 -18.89 -3.65
CA ASP A 77 11.81 -17.63 -3.98
C ASP A 77 10.28 -17.67 -3.81
N ALA A 78 9.73 -18.73 -3.19
CA ALA A 78 8.28 -18.90 -3.03
C ALA A 78 7.62 -17.74 -2.26
N HIS A 79 8.34 -17.11 -1.34
CA HIS A 79 7.85 -15.97 -0.56
C HIS A 79 7.59 -14.72 -1.44
N TRP A 80 8.26 -14.58 -2.58
CA TRP A 80 7.98 -13.51 -3.55
C TRP A 80 6.61 -13.68 -4.22
N LEU A 81 6.17 -14.92 -4.47
CA LEU A 81 4.82 -15.18 -4.99
C LEU A 81 3.75 -14.78 -3.97
N VAL A 82 3.97 -15.10 -2.69
CA VAL A 82 3.09 -14.68 -1.59
C VAL A 82 3.06 -13.16 -1.48
N PHE A 83 4.23 -12.50 -1.53
CA PHE A 83 4.34 -11.05 -1.52
C PHE A 83 3.48 -10.42 -2.62
N VAL A 84 3.67 -10.86 -3.87
CA VAL A 84 2.93 -10.34 -5.02
C VAL A 84 1.42 -10.55 -4.83
N PHE A 85 1.02 -11.76 -4.46
CA PHE A 85 -0.40 -12.07 -4.24
C PHE A 85 -1.05 -11.17 -3.18
N VAL A 86 -0.37 -10.96 -2.04
CA VAL A 86 -0.87 -10.11 -0.96
C VAL A 86 -0.93 -8.64 -1.39
N VAL A 87 0.07 -8.14 -2.10
CA VAL A 87 0.06 -6.76 -2.63
C VAL A 87 -1.10 -6.56 -3.60
N PHE A 88 -1.36 -7.51 -4.50
CA PHE A 88 -2.53 -7.45 -5.38
C PHE A 88 -3.85 -7.47 -4.61
N ALA A 89 -3.96 -8.32 -3.59
CA ALA A 89 -5.15 -8.37 -2.74
C ALA A 89 -5.39 -7.05 -1.99
N LEU A 90 -4.34 -6.45 -1.41
CA LEU A 90 -4.40 -5.14 -0.75
C LEU A 90 -4.77 -4.03 -1.75
N THR A 91 -4.20 -4.07 -2.95
CA THR A 91 -4.51 -3.11 -4.02
C THR A 91 -5.98 -3.20 -4.43
N GLY A 92 -6.47 -4.42 -4.70
CA GLY A 92 -7.88 -4.65 -5.01
C GLY A 92 -8.81 -4.19 -3.87
N ARG A 93 -8.44 -4.48 -2.62
CA ARG A 93 -9.15 -3.99 -1.43
C ARG A 93 -9.18 -2.46 -1.38
N MET A 94 -8.08 -1.77 -1.69
CA MET A 94 -8.05 -0.31 -1.73
C MET A 94 -8.95 0.25 -2.82
N ILE A 95 -8.92 -0.32 -4.04
CA ILE A 95 -9.74 0.12 -5.18
C ILE A 95 -11.23 -0.05 -4.90
N VAL A 96 -11.64 -1.19 -4.37
CA VAL A 96 -13.06 -1.45 -4.06
C VAL A 96 -13.49 -0.67 -2.82
N GLY A 97 -12.64 -0.63 -1.81
CA GLY A 97 -12.93 -0.01 -0.53
C GLY A 97 -12.87 1.52 -0.55
N SER A 98 -12.20 2.16 -1.51
CA SER A 98 -12.19 3.62 -1.64
C SER A 98 -13.53 4.16 -2.13
N ARG A 99 -14.24 3.40 -2.99
CA ARG A 99 -15.54 3.80 -3.56
C ARG A 99 -16.62 4.07 -2.52
N ARG A 100 -16.52 3.47 -1.33
CA ARG A 100 -17.47 3.70 -0.23
C ARG A 100 -17.41 5.11 0.36
N TYR A 101 -16.35 5.86 0.03
CA TYR A 101 -16.13 7.23 0.49
C TYR A 101 -16.48 8.27 -0.57
N GLU A 102 -16.88 7.83 -1.77
CA GLU A 102 -17.35 8.71 -2.82
C GLU A 102 -18.86 8.93 -2.70
N ARG A 103 -19.35 10.05 -3.24
CA ARG A 103 -20.79 10.25 -3.41
C ARG A 103 -21.37 9.10 -4.25
N PRO A 104 -22.60 8.64 -3.97
CA PRO A 104 -23.35 7.82 -4.91
C PRO A 104 -23.29 8.51 -6.28
N ARG A 105 -22.87 7.79 -7.31
CA ARG A 105 -22.98 8.30 -8.68
C ARG A 105 -24.46 8.57 -8.92
N ASP A 106 -24.84 9.84 -9.03
CA ASP A 106 -26.06 10.23 -9.71
C ASP A 106 -25.85 9.98 -11.21
N ASP A 107 -25.84 8.71 -11.60
CA ASP A 107 -26.01 8.29 -13.00
C ASP A 107 -27.50 8.48 -13.34
N ALA A 108 -27.96 9.74 -13.29
CA ALA A 108 -29.30 10.15 -13.64
C ALA A 108 -29.24 11.54 -14.28
N ARG A 109 -28.67 11.62 -15.49
CA ARG A 109 -29.18 12.38 -16.64
C ARG A 109 -28.26 12.24 -17.85
#